data_AF-A0A7W1DDR4-F1
#
_entry.id   AF-A0A7W1DDR4-F1
#
_cell.length_a   1.000
_cell.length_b   1.000
_cell.length_c   1.000
_cell.angle_alpha   90.00
_cell.angle_beta   90.00
_cell.angle_gamma   90.00
#
_symmetry.space_group_name_H-M   'P 1'
#
loop_
_entity.id
_entity.type
_entity.pdbx_description
1 polymer ?
#
loop_
_entity_poly.entity_id
_entity_poly.type
_entity_poly.pdbx_seq_one_letter_code
_entity_poly.pdbx_strand_id
1 'polypeptide(L)'
;MLLSTLLYPAYAGNHAAIGTSQATILALLFRRDDIPFQHTWERAGGAACSYAGFNQMANEEERSRVYGGIHFTFDQTAGQSAGRNVANYVFLNYMKPHCDC
;
A
#
# COMPACT_ATOMS: atom_id res chain seq x y z
N MET A 1 2.89 17.25 11.85
CA MET A 1 2.03 17.94 10.87
C MET A 1 0.71 17.18 10.81
N LEU A 2 -0.43 17.86 10.95
CA LEU A 2 -1.75 17.25 10.73
C LEU A 2 -2.13 17.45 9.25
N LEU A 3 -2.76 16.43 8.65
CA LEU A 3 -3.26 16.48 7.29
C LEU A 3 -4.64 17.14 7.27
N SER A 4 -4.95 17.86 6.20
CA SER A 4 -6.32 18.35 5.96
C SER A 4 -7.25 17.16 5.73
N THR A 5 -8.47 17.24 6.29
CA THR A 5 -9.48 16.20 6.11
C THR A 5 -9.85 16.01 4.64
N LEU A 6 -10.20 14.78 4.28
CA LEU A 6 -10.48 14.35 2.92
C LEU A 6 -11.95 14.62 2.57
N LEU A 7 -12.24 14.93 1.30
CA LEU A 7 -13.61 15.21 0.80
C LEU A 7 -14.39 13.91 0.49
N TYR A 8 -14.22 12.87 1.31
CA TYR A 8 -14.92 11.58 1.20
C TYR A 8 -14.94 10.87 2.57
N PRO A 9 -15.87 9.91 2.80
CA PRO A 9 -15.90 9.15 4.05
C PRO A 9 -14.58 8.41 4.31
N ALA A 10 -14.15 8.36 5.58
CA ALA A 10 -12.88 7.73 5.96
C ALA A 10 -12.84 6.20 5.77
N TYR A 11 -14.00 5.53 5.78
CA TYR A 11 -14.10 4.07 5.70
C TYR A 11 -14.52 3.59 4.29
N ALA A 12 -13.87 2.59 3.69
CA ALA A 12 -12.60 2.00 4.10
C ALA A 12 -11.41 2.91 3.69
N GLY A 13 -10.28 2.77 4.38
CA GLY A 13 -9.09 3.58 4.14
C GLY A 13 -8.54 3.40 2.73
N ASN A 14 -8.69 4.41 1.87
CA ASN A 14 -8.33 4.29 0.45
C ASN A 14 -6.83 4.13 0.23
N HIS A 15 -6.00 4.85 1.00
CA HIS A 15 -4.56 4.81 0.89
C HIS A 15 -4.02 3.43 1.28
N ALA A 16 -4.55 2.87 2.37
CA ALA A 16 -4.26 1.50 2.77
C ALA A 16 -4.62 0.48 1.68
N ALA A 17 -5.78 0.66 1.01
CA ALA A 17 -6.18 -0.19 -0.09
C ALA A 17 -5.23 -0.11 -1.29
N ILE A 18 -4.83 1.10 -1.70
CA ILE A 18 -3.93 1.32 -2.82
C ILE A 18 -2.53 0.76 -2.52
N GLY A 19 -1.91 1.18 -1.41
CA GLY A 19 -0.57 0.75 -1.03
C GLY A 19 -0.48 -0.76 -0.82
N THR A 20 -1.48 -1.35 -0.16
CA THR A 20 -1.54 -2.81 0.02
C THR A 20 -1.73 -3.55 -1.31
N SER A 21 -2.53 -3.00 -2.23
CA SER A 21 -2.71 -3.62 -3.55
C SER A 21 -1.39 -3.69 -4.32
N GLN A 22 -0.63 -2.58 -4.32
CA GLN A 22 0.66 -2.48 -4.98
C GLN A 22 1.68 -3.44 -4.36
N ALA A 23 1.81 -3.43 -3.03
CA ALA A 23 2.72 -4.33 -2.33
C ALA A 23 2.38 -5.80 -2.58
N THR A 24 1.09 -6.15 -2.58
CA THR A 24 0.62 -7.51 -2.87
C THR A 24 0.94 -7.93 -4.30
N ILE A 25 0.70 -7.07 -5.30
CA ILE A 25 1.03 -7.37 -6.71
C ILE A 25 2.54 -7.59 -6.88
N LEU A 26 3.38 -6.73 -6.29
CA LEU A 26 4.84 -6.88 -6.37
C LEU A 26 5.30 -8.17 -5.69
N ALA A 27 4.76 -8.49 -4.52
CA ALA A 27 5.07 -9.73 -3.81
C ALA A 27 4.65 -10.97 -4.61
N LEU A 28 3.48 -10.95 -5.26
CA LEU A 28 3.02 -12.02 -6.15
C LEU A 28 3.90 -12.16 -7.39
N LEU A 29 4.27 -11.04 -8.01
CA LEU A 29 5.11 -11.01 -9.21
C LEU A 29 6.49 -11.61 -8.96
N PHE A 30 7.16 -11.18 -7.88
CA PHE A 30 8.48 -11.68 -7.51
C PHE A 30 8.44 -12.98 -6.69
N ARG A 31 7.24 -13.44 -6.33
CA ARG A 31 6.98 -14.59 -5.45
C ARG A 31 7.63 -14.47 -4.07
N ARG A 32 7.89 -13.23 -3.63
CA ARG A 32 8.48 -12.88 -2.35
C ARG A 32 8.25 -11.41 -2.03
N ASP A 33 8.11 -11.07 -0.76
CA ASP A 33 7.90 -9.69 -0.28
C ASP A 33 9.18 -9.04 0.26
N ASP A 34 10.14 -9.85 0.71
CA ASP A 34 11.38 -9.47 1.39
C ASP A 34 12.47 -8.99 0.42
N ILE A 35 12.11 -8.09 -0.48
CA ILE A 35 13.03 -7.42 -1.39
C ILE A 35 13.40 -6.08 -0.77
N PRO A 36 14.64 -5.88 -0.28
CA PRO A 36 15.03 -4.65 0.36
C PRO A 36 15.20 -3.52 -0.67
N PHE A 37 14.74 -2.33 -0.33
CA PHE A 37 14.90 -1.13 -1.16
C PHE A 37 14.91 0.14 -0.31
N GLN A 38 15.30 1.25 -0.93
CA GLN A 38 15.20 2.59 -0.33
C GLN A 38 14.16 3.42 -1.07
N HIS A 39 13.42 4.21 -0.31
CA HIS A 39 12.47 5.17 -0.86
C HIS A 39 12.55 6.49 -0.09
N THR A 40 12.43 7.59 -0.80
CA THR A 40 12.48 8.94 -0.23
C THR A 40 11.11 9.57 -0.28
N TRP A 41 10.55 9.86 0.90
CA TRP A 41 9.33 10.64 1.02
C TRP A 41 9.65 12.14 0.96
N GLU A 42 9.67 12.71 -0.26
CA GLU A 42 10.05 14.11 -0.48
C GLU A 42 9.28 15.09 0.42
N ARG A 43 7.97 14.90 0.55
CA ARG A 43 7.11 15.74 1.40
C ARG A 43 7.26 15.51 2.91
N ALA A 44 7.93 14.45 3.34
CA ALA A 44 8.13 14.12 4.76
C ALA A 44 9.51 14.51 5.30
N GLY A 45 10.34 15.20 4.51
CA GLY A 45 11.68 15.67 4.93
C GLY A 45 12.84 15.10 4.12
N GLY A 46 12.58 14.32 3.06
CA GLY A 46 13.56 14.02 2.02
C GLY A 46 14.70 13.04 2.38
N ALA A 47 14.68 12.45 3.57
CA ALA A 47 15.60 11.36 3.92
C ALA A 47 15.15 10.04 3.28
N ALA A 48 16.10 9.25 2.78
CA ALA A 48 15.83 7.92 2.27
C ALA A 48 15.53 6.97 3.45
N CYS A 49 14.37 6.33 3.41
CA CYS A 49 13.96 5.27 4.33
C CYS A 49 14.29 3.91 3.72
N SER A 50 14.88 3.01 4.52
CA SER A 50 15.16 1.64 4.11
C SER A 50 14.00 0.72 4.51
N TYR A 51 13.51 -0.05 3.54
CA TYR A 51 12.47 -1.05 3.72
C TYR A 51 13.03 -2.43 3.41
N ALA A 52 12.70 -3.42 4.24
CA ALA A 52 13.03 -4.82 4.05
C ALA A 52 12.09 -5.53 3.06
N GLY A 53 10.97 -4.90 2.72
CA GLY A 53 9.98 -5.47 1.80
C GLY A 53 8.84 -4.52 1.47
N PHE A 54 8.03 -4.90 0.49
CA PHE A 54 6.96 -4.04 -0.04
C PHE A 54 5.87 -3.79 1.00
N ASN A 55 5.47 -4.82 1.75
CA ASN A 55 4.46 -4.67 2.81
C ASN A 55 4.95 -3.74 3.94
N GLN A 56 6.26 -3.69 4.23
CA GLN A 56 6.76 -2.78 5.27
C GLN A 56 6.52 -1.33 4.86
N MET A 57 6.82 -0.97 3.61
CA MET A 57 6.56 0.36 3.08
C MET A 57 5.06 0.67 3.05
N ALA A 58 4.22 -0.24 2.57
CA ALA A 58 2.76 -0.06 2.53
C ALA A 58 2.18 0.18 3.95
N ASN A 59 2.66 -0.56 4.95
CA ASN A 59 2.25 -0.36 6.35
C ASN A 59 2.68 1.01 6.91
N GLU A 60 3.86 1.51 6.54
CA GLU A 60 4.31 2.85 6.94
C GLU A 60 3.47 3.95 6.27
N GLU A 61 3.27 3.81 4.97
CA GLU A 61 2.45 4.70 4.14
C GLU A 61 1.02 4.83 4.68
N GLU A 62 0.40 3.71 5.06
CA GLU A 62 -0.89 3.67 5.72
C GLU A 62 -0.89 4.37 7.08
N ARG A 63 0.07 4.04 7.96
CA ARG A 63 0.12 4.59 9.32
C ARG A 63 0.30 6.10 9.30
N SER A 64 0.91 6.65 8.25
CA SER A 64 1.03 8.10 8.06
C SER A 64 -0.33 8.82 8.10
N ARG A 65 -1.43 8.16 7.71
CA ARG A 65 -2.77 8.75 7.72
C ARG A 65 -3.39 8.80 9.11
N VAL A 66 -3.05 7.83 9.95
CA VAL A 66 -3.40 7.84 11.38
C VAL A 66 -2.59 8.93 12.08
N TYR A 67 -1.28 9.01 11.83
CA TYR A 67 -0.42 10.06 12.37
C TYR A 67 -0.83 11.46 11.91
N GLY A 68 -1.31 11.58 10.67
CA GLY A 68 -1.84 12.82 10.12
C GLY A 68 -3.26 13.17 10.58
N GLY A 69 -3.93 12.30 11.35
CA GLY A 69 -5.24 12.58 11.95
C GLY A 69 -6.43 12.51 11.00
N ILE A 70 -6.30 11.81 9.86
CA ILE A 70 -7.35 11.75 8.83
C ILE A 70 -7.96 10.35 8.63
N HIS A 71 -7.43 9.32 9.30
CA HIS A 71 -7.97 7.96 9.33
C HIS A 71 -7.79 7.34 10.72
N PHE A 72 -8.66 6.39 11.07
CA PHE A 72 -8.49 5.51 12.21
C PHE A 72 -7.87 4.18 11.80
N THR A 73 -7.27 3.46 12.74
CA THR A 73 -6.64 2.14 12.46
C THR A 73 -7.64 1.12 11.87
N PHE A 74 -8.93 1.20 12.22
CA PHE A 74 -9.94 0.31 11.66
C PHE A 74 -10.26 0.64 10.19
N ASP A 75 -10.21 1.91 9.78
CA ASP A 75 -10.36 2.31 8.37
C ASP A 75 -9.27 1.64 7.54
N GLN A 76 -8.06 1.72 8.06
CA GLN A 76 -6.90 1.20 7.38
C GLN A 76 -6.90 -0.32 7.31
N THR A 77 -7.22 -1.01 8.40
CA THR A 77 -7.36 -2.48 8.43
C THR A 77 -8.34 -2.96 7.35
N ALA A 78 -9.50 -2.29 7.23
CA ALA A 78 -10.48 -2.60 6.20
C ALA A 78 -9.95 -2.31 4.79
N GLY A 79 -9.26 -1.17 4.61
CA GLY A 79 -8.62 -0.78 3.36
C GLY A 79 -7.58 -1.81 2.90
N GLN A 80 -6.68 -2.23 3.80
CA GLN A 80 -5.69 -3.26 3.48
C GLN A 80 -6.35 -4.59 3.07
N SER A 81 -7.41 -5.01 3.76
CA SER A 81 -8.15 -6.22 3.41
C SER A 81 -8.72 -6.12 2.00
N ALA A 82 -9.35 -4.99 1.66
CA ALA A 82 -9.87 -4.74 0.33
C ALA A 82 -8.75 -4.76 -0.72
N GLY A 83 -7.63 -4.08 -0.45
CA GLY A 83 -6.48 -4.02 -1.36
C GLY A 83 -5.87 -5.39 -1.65
N ARG A 84 -5.65 -6.22 -0.61
CA ARG A 84 -5.18 -7.61 -0.76
C ARG A 84 -6.12 -8.43 -1.64
N ASN A 85 -7.43 -8.32 -1.44
CA ASN A 85 -8.42 -9.06 -2.22
C ASN A 85 -8.42 -8.64 -3.69
N VAL A 86 -8.40 -7.33 -3.96
CA VAL A 86 -8.35 -6.79 -5.32
C VAL A 86 -7.06 -7.21 -6.02
N ALA A 87 -5.90 -7.07 -5.37
CA ALA A 87 -4.62 -7.47 -5.94
C ALA A 87 -4.57 -8.95 -6.31
N ASN A 88 -5.01 -9.84 -5.40
CA ASN A 88 -5.08 -11.27 -5.68
C ASN A 88 -6.00 -11.56 -6.87
N TYR A 89 -7.19 -10.95 -6.91
CA TYR A 89 -8.13 -11.12 -8.02
C TYR A 89 -7.52 -10.66 -9.34
N VAL A 90 -6.94 -9.47 -9.39
CA VAL A 90 -6.34 -8.91 -10.61
C VAL A 90 -5.17 -9.77 -11.07
N PHE A 91 -4.25 -10.12 -10.17
CA PHE A 91 -3.07 -10.89 -10.52
C PHE A 91 -3.44 -12.27 -11.11
N LEU A 92 -4.35 -12.99 -10.44
CA LEU A 92 -4.77 -14.34 -10.86
C LEU A 92 -5.56 -14.36 -12.17
N ASN A 93 -6.27 -13.28 -12.50
CA ASN A 93 -7.19 -13.27 -13.65
C ASN A 93 -6.65 -12.50 -14.86
N TYR A 94 -5.89 -11.42 -14.64
CA TYR A 94 -5.51 -10.47 -15.70
C TYR A 94 -4.01 -10.29 -15.87
N MET A 95 -3.17 -10.71 -14.91
CA MET A 95 -1.70 -10.66 -15.04
C MET A 95 -1.13 -12.03 -15.42
N LYS A 96 -1.81 -12.75 -16.30
CA LYS A 96 -1.31 -14.02 -16.84
C LYS A 96 -0.25 -13.73 -17.92
N PRO A 97 0.83 -14.52 -18.00
CA PRO A 97 1.75 -14.44 -19.12
C PRO A 97 0.97 -14.55 -20.43
N HIS A 98 1.16 -13.59 -21.34
CA HIS A 98 0.65 -13.72 -22.68
C HIS A 98 1.61 -14.66 -23.42
N CYS A 99 1.13 -15.83 -23.83
CA CYS A 99 1.90 -16.71 -24.69
C CYS A 99 1.69 -16.23 -26.13
N ASP A 100 2.64 -15.46 -26.65
CA ASP A 100 2.73 -15.22 -28.09
C ASP A 100 3.40 -16.45 -28.72
N CYS A 101 2.57 -17.35 -29.24
CA CYS A 101 2.99 -18.44 -30.13
C CYS A 101 2.65 -18.12 -31.59
#